data_AF-A0AAV0X9G0-F1
#
_entry.id   AF-A0AAV0X9G0-F1
#
_cell.length_a   1.000
_cell.length_b   1.000
_cell.length_c   1.000
_cell.angle_alpha   90.00
_cell.angle_beta   90.00
_cell.angle_gamma   90.00
#
_symmetry.space_group_name_H-M   'P 1'
#
loop_
_entity.id
_entity.type
_entity.pdbx_description
1 polymer ?
#
loop_
_entity_poly.entity_id
_entity_poly.type
_entity_poly.pdbx_seq_one_letter_code
_entity_poly.pdbx_strand_id
1 'polypeptide(L)'
;MTPTPTKSSQIKTRSATVNKKASSPVNMDDLHHSIAEIRSSQIDMLEQCKAMNLSQNSKLAELLSSIDFLKSQLVEIRSENTTLRNEIATLNNRIQVLENSTDGSSNMPQLIQELANREICARNIIVHGLQESSSNDPTVRIASDIKLLGDNIHPINLTLPQDLKLFRSGRKISGKP
;
A
#
# COMPACT_ATOMS: atom_id res chain seq x y z
N MET A 1 29.79 -25.72 0.90
CA MET A 1 30.08 -27.13 0.57
C MET A 1 31.58 -27.24 0.33
N THR A 2 32.25 -28.03 1.16
CA THR A 2 33.70 -28.20 1.20
C THR A 2 34.19 -29.02 0.01
N PRO A 3 35.36 -28.71 -0.58
CA PRO A 3 35.96 -29.54 -1.62
C PRO A 3 36.59 -30.79 -0.99
N THR A 4 36.21 -31.96 -1.50
CA THR A 4 36.79 -33.26 -1.10
C THR A 4 38.16 -33.47 -1.75
N PRO A 5 39.14 -34.05 -1.04
CA PRO A 5 40.53 -34.13 -1.49
C PRO A 5 40.76 -35.30 -2.46
N THR A 6 41.45 -35.01 -3.56
CA THR A 6 41.95 -35.99 -4.53
C THR A 6 43.09 -36.78 -3.89
N LYS A 7 42.90 -38.09 -3.65
CA LYS A 7 43.97 -38.99 -3.23
C LYS A 7 44.90 -39.28 -4.41
N SER A 8 46.13 -38.81 -4.31
CA SER A 8 47.26 -39.17 -5.18
C SER A 8 47.67 -40.63 -4.93
N SER A 9 47.40 -41.52 -5.88
CA SER A 9 47.93 -42.88 -5.83
C SER A 9 49.37 -42.89 -6.35
N GLN A 10 50.32 -43.09 -5.43
CA GLN A 10 51.73 -43.29 -5.75
C GLN A 10 51.92 -44.60 -6.53
N ILE A 11 52.49 -44.51 -7.73
CA ILE A 11 52.88 -45.67 -8.52
C ILE A 11 54.15 -46.26 -7.90
N LYS A 12 54.02 -47.40 -7.22
CA LYS A 12 55.14 -48.19 -6.71
C LYS A 12 55.78 -48.94 -7.87
N THR A 13 56.86 -48.41 -8.43
CA THR A 13 57.69 -49.10 -9.43
C THR A 13 58.34 -50.32 -8.78
N ARG A 14 57.88 -51.53 -9.13
CA ARG A 14 58.59 -52.79 -8.82
C ARG A 14 59.69 -52.97 -9.87
N SER A 15 60.94 -52.84 -9.45
CA SER A 15 62.11 -53.22 -10.23
C SER A 15 62.06 -54.74 -10.48
N ALA A 16 61.86 -55.16 -11.72
CA ALA A 16 61.91 -56.57 -12.10
C ALA A 16 63.36 -56.93 -12.46
N THR A 17 63.96 -57.81 -11.64
CA THR A 17 65.22 -58.50 -11.95
C THR A 17 65.05 -59.27 -13.26
N VAL A 18 65.79 -58.89 -14.30
CA VAL A 18 65.80 -59.57 -15.61
C VAL A 18 66.56 -60.89 -15.46
N ASN A 19 65.82 -61.96 -15.17
CA ASN A 19 66.33 -63.32 -15.25
C ASN A 19 66.22 -63.78 -16.70
N LYS A 20 67.33 -63.78 -17.45
CA LYS A 20 67.39 -64.31 -18.82
C LYS A 20 67.27 -65.84 -18.78
N LYS A 21 66.04 -66.36 -18.73
CA LYS A 21 65.71 -67.71 -19.18
C LYS A 21 65.25 -67.62 -20.64
N ALA A 22 65.74 -68.55 -21.46
CA ALA A 22 65.42 -68.70 -22.88
C ALA A 22 63.91 -68.51 -23.15
N SER A 23 63.56 -67.71 -24.15
CA SER A 23 62.16 -67.51 -24.54
C SER A 23 61.61 -68.81 -25.11
N SER A 24 60.66 -69.43 -24.41
CA SER A 24 59.78 -70.42 -25.01
C SER A 24 59.12 -69.81 -26.25
N PRO A 25 58.90 -70.58 -27.35
CA PRO A 25 58.09 -70.10 -28.46
C PRO A 25 56.72 -69.69 -27.91
N VAL A 26 56.26 -68.48 -28.26
CA VAL A 26 54.95 -67.98 -27.86
C VAL A 26 53.90 -69.00 -28.33
N ASN A 27 53.15 -69.56 -27.39
CA ASN A 27 52.11 -70.54 -27.69
C ASN A 27 50.97 -69.81 -28.43
N MET A 28 50.63 -70.27 -29.63
CA MET A 28 49.63 -69.63 -30.49
C MET A 28 48.24 -69.61 -29.82
N ASP A 29 47.95 -70.63 -29.01
CA ASP A 29 46.70 -70.73 -28.26
C ASP A 29 46.58 -69.63 -27.19
N ASP A 30 47.68 -69.28 -26.51
CA ASP A 30 47.70 -68.21 -25.51
C ASP A 30 47.49 -66.82 -26.15
N LEU A 31 48.02 -66.62 -27.36
CA LEU A 31 47.79 -65.42 -28.16
C LEU A 31 46.33 -65.33 -28.60
N HIS A 32 45.75 -66.42 -29.11
CA HIS A 32 44.33 -66.46 -29.50
C HIS A 32 43.41 -66.20 -28.31
N HIS A 33 43.71 -66.77 -27.14
CA HIS A 33 42.96 -66.54 -25.92
C HIS A 33 43.03 -65.07 -25.48
N SER A 34 44.23 -64.49 -25.47
CA SER A 34 44.43 -63.06 -25.14
C SER A 34 43.68 -62.13 -26.10
N ILE A 35 43.68 -62.43 -27.40
CA ILE A 35 42.91 -61.66 -28.40
C ILE A 35 41.40 -61.78 -28.14
N ALA A 36 40.92 -62.97 -27.78
CA ALA A 36 39.51 -63.18 -27.46
C ALA A 36 39.09 -62.41 -26.20
N GLU A 37 39.90 -62.41 -25.15
CA GLU A 37 39.66 -61.63 -23.92
C GLU A 37 39.64 -60.12 -24.20
N ILE A 38 40.61 -59.61 -24.95
CA ILE A 38 40.64 -58.19 -25.34
C ILE A 38 39.38 -57.83 -26.12
N ARG A 39 38.96 -58.67 -27.06
CA ARG A 39 37.74 -58.43 -27.85
C ARG A 39 36.50 -58.43 -26.97
N SER A 40 36.40 -59.35 -26.02
CA SER A 40 35.31 -59.37 -25.03
C SER A 40 35.29 -58.09 -24.21
N SER A 41 36.44 -57.70 -23.65
CA SER A 41 36.57 -56.47 -22.84
C SER A 41 36.22 -55.21 -23.63
N GLN A 42 36.56 -55.15 -24.92
CA GLN A 42 36.18 -54.04 -25.81
C GLN A 42 34.66 -53.97 -26.03
N ILE A 43 34.01 -55.13 -26.19
CA ILE A 43 32.54 -55.20 -26.32
C ILE A 43 31.89 -54.70 -25.03
N ASP A 44 32.33 -55.20 -23.87
CA ASP A 44 31.79 -54.81 -22.56
C ASP A 44 31.94 -53.30 -22.31
N MET A 45 33.11 -52.74 -22.65
CA MET A 45 33.38 -51.31 -22.50
C MET A 45 32.47 -50.48 -23.42
N LEU A 46 32.25 -50.92 -24.67
CA LEU A 46 31.37 -50.25 -25.60
C LEU A 46 29.91 -50.26 -25.11
N GLU A 47 29.45 -51.38 -24.55
CA GLU A 47 28.12 -51.49 -23.95
C GLU A 47 27.96 -50.57 -22.74
N GLN A 48 28.95 -50.51 -21.85
CA GLN A 48 28.97 -49.59 -20.72
C GLN A 48 28.94 -48.13 -21.18
N CYS A 49 29.71 -47.76 -22.20
CA CYS A 49 29.68 -46.42 -22.79
C CYS A 49 28.30 -46.07 -23.35
N LYS A 50 27.63 -46.99 -24.05
CA LYS A 50 26.27 -46.80 -24.57
C LYS A 50 25.26 -46.60 -23.44
N ALA A 51 25.30 -47.46 -22.41
CA ALA A 51 24.40 -47.38 -21.27
C ALA A 51 24.58 -46.05 -20.51
N MET A 52 25.82 -45.61 -20.30
CA MET A 52 26.13 -44.33 -19.68
C MET A 52 25.63 -43.15 -20.52
N ASN A 53 25.82 -43.18 -21.83
CA ASN A 53 25.33 -42.13 -22.74
C ASN A 53 23.79 -42.03 -22.69
N LEU A 54 23.08 -43.15 -22.76
CA LEU A 54 21.62 -43.20 -22.62
C LEU A 54 21.16 -42.62 -21.27
N SER A 55 21.82 -43.00 -20.17
CA SER A 55 21.52 -42.48 -18.84
C SER A 55 21.73 -40.96 -18.74
N GLN A 56 22.82 -40.45 -19.31
CA GLN A 56 23.11 -39.02 -19.34
C GLN A 56 22.08 -38.25 -20.17
N ASN A 57 21.68 -38.77 -21.32
CA ASN A 57 20.65 -38.16 -22.16
C ASN A 57 19.29 -38.10 -21.45
N SER A 58 18.91 -39.17 -20.73
CA SER A 58 17.69 -39.16 -19.91
C SER A 58 17.72 -38.05 -18.85
N LYS A 59 18.83 -37.94 -18.11
CA LYS A 59 19.01 -36.89 -17.09
C LYS A 59 18.98 -35.49 -17.70
N LEU A 60 19.59 -35.30 -18.88
CA LEU A 60 19.52 -34.03 -19.60
C LEU A 60 18.09 -33.68 -20.01
N ALA A 61 17.32 -34.65 -20.49
CA ALA A 61 15.92 -34.45 -20.84
C ALA A 61 15.07 -34.06 -19.62
N GLU A 62 15.25 -34.73 -18.48
CA GLU A 62 14.59 -34.39 -17.21
C GLU A 62 14.95 -32.98 -16.72
N LEU A 63 16.22 -32.60 -16.82
CA LEU A 63 16.68 -31.26 -16.46
C LEU A 63 16.07 -30.19 -17.37
N LEU A 64 16.00 -30.42 -18.69
CA LEU A 64 15.36 -29.51 -19.62
C LEU A 64 13.87 -29.34 -19.29
N SER A 65 13.16 -30.44 -19.05
CA SER A 65 11.76 -30.39 -18.62
C SER A 65 11.58 -29.61 -17.32
N SER A 66 12.50 -29.77 -16.36
CA SER A 66 12.45 -29.05 -15.08
C SER A 66 12.70 -27.56 -15.28
N ILE A 67 13.63 -27.18 -16.17
CA ILE A 67 13.91 -25.79 -16.53
C ILE A 67 12.69 -25.14 -17.17
N ASP A 68 12.03 -25.84 -18.10
CA ASP A 68 10.84 -25.30 -18.77
C ASP A 68 9.67 -25.15 -17.79
N PHE A 69 9.48 -26.10 -16.87
CA PHE A 69 8.49 -25.98 -15.81
C PHE A 69 8.77 -24.77 -14.88
N LEU A 70 10.02 -24.57 -14.46
CA LEU A 70 10.41 -23.43 -13.63
C LEU A 70 10.26 -22.09 -14.37
N LYS A 71 10.54 -22.05 -15.68
CA LYS A 71 10.28 -20.87 -16.50
C LYS A 71 8.79 -20.52 -16.54
N SER A 72 7.91 -21.50 -16.71
CA SER A 72 6.47 -21.28 -16.70
C SER A 72 5.99 -20.71 -15.37
N GLN A 73 6.41 -21.29 -14.25
CA GLN A 73 6.10 -20.75 -12.92
C GLN A 73 6.62 -19.32 -12.73
N LEU A 74 7.82 -19.00 -13.24
CA LEU A 74 8.37 -17.65 -13.16
C LEU A 74 7.52 -16.63 -13.95
N VAL A 75 6.98 -17.02 -15.10
CA VAL A 75 6.07 -16.19 -15.89
C VAL A 75 4.76 -15.95 -15.14
N GLU A 76 4.17 -16.99 -14.56
CA GLU A 76 2.96 -16.89 -13.74
C GLU A 76 3.15 -15.94 -12.55
N ILE A 77 4.21 -16.15 -11.76
CA ILE A 77 4.52 -15.30 -10.60
C ILE A 77 4.72 -13.84 -11.02
N ARG A 78 5.39 -13.57 -12.15
CA ARG A 78 5.57 -12.20 -12.66
C ARG A 78 4.22 -11.56 -13.04
N SER A 79 3.33 -12.34 -13.66
CA SER A 79 2.01 -11.87 -14.03
C SER A 79 1.17 -11.52 -12.80
N GLU A 80 1.17 -12.38 -11.78
CA GLU A 80 0.47 -12.16 -10.51
C GLU A 80 1.02 -10.93 -9.77
N ASN A 81 2.35 -10.79 -9.71
CA ASN A 81 2.98 -9.63 -9.09
C ASN A 81 2.57 -8.31 -9.76
N THR A 82 2.39 -8.33 -11.09
CA THR A 82 1.93 -7.16 -11.86
C THR A 82 0.49 -6.83 -11.51
N THR A 83 -0.39 -7.83 -11.44
CA THR A 83 -1.79 -7.66 -11.02
C THR A 83 -1.90 -7.07 -9.61
N LEU A 84 -1.17 -7.63 -8.65
CA LEU A 84 -1.16 -7.14 -7.25
C LEU A 84 -0.68 -5.69 -7.14
N ARG A 85 0.34 -5.31 -7.91
CA ARG A 85 0.82 -3.91 -7.95
C ARG A 85 -0.24 -2.94 -8.46
N ASN A 86 -1.01 -3.35 -9.48
CA ASN A 86 -2.10 -2.53 -10.02
C ASN A 86 -3.25 -2.39 -9.01
N GLU A 87 -3.57 -3.46 -8.28
CA GLU A 87 -4.58 -3.43 -7.21
C GLU A 87 -4.17 -2.49 -6.07
N ILE A 88 -2.91 -2.58 -5.62
CA ILE A 88 -2.35 -1.67 -4.60
C ILE A 88 -2.43 -0.21 -5.07
N ALA A 89 -2.05 0.07 -6.32
CA ALA A 89 -2.15 1.42 -6.88
C ALA A 89 -3.59 1.94 -6.90
N THR A 90 -4.55 1.08 -7.24
CA THR A 90 -5.98 1.40 -7.24
C THR A 90 -6.49 1.70 -5.83
N LEU A 91 -6.11 0.87 -4.85
CA LEU A 91 -6.48 1.05 -3.45
C LEU A 91 -5.89 2.35 -2.87
N ASN A 92 -4.62 2.63 -3.16
CA ASN A 92 -3.97 3.88 -2.72
C ASN A 92 -4.68 5.12 -3.28
N ASN A 93 -5.05 5.12 -4.56
CA ASN A 93 -5.83 6.22 -5.14
C ASN A 93 -7.18 6.37 -4.45
N ARG A 94 -7.86 5.27 -4.13
CA ARG A 94 -9.15 5.31 -3.44
C ARG A 94 -9.03 5.84 -2.00
N ILE A 95 -7.97 5.47 -1.29
CA ILE A 95 -7.65 6.02 0.03
C ILE A 95 -7.43 7.53 -0.08
N GLN A 96 -6.59 7.98 -1.01
CA GLN A 96 -6.31 9.41 -1.20
C GLN A 96 -7.60 10.21 -1.49
N VAL A 97 -8.51 9.68 -2.32
CA VAL A 97 -9.80 10.32 -2.58
C VAL A 97 -10.63 10.44 -1.30
N LEU A 98 -10.69 9.38 -0.48
CA LEU A 98 -11.45 9.38 0.76
C LEU A 98 -10.87 10.34 1.80
N GLU A 99 -9.55 10.36 1.98
CA GLU A 99 -8.85 11.27 2.88
C GLU A 99 -9.11 12.73 2.50
N ASN A 100 -8.99 13.06 1.21
CA ASN A 100 -9.30 14.40 0.71
C ASN A 100 -10.79 14.76 0.84
N SER A 101 -11.68 13.77 0.84
CA SER A 101 -13.12 13.99 1.00
C SER A 101 -13.51 14.29 2.45
N THR A 102 -12.77 13.76 3.42
CA THR A 102 -13.00 14.00 4.85
C THR A 102 -12.51 15.36 5.34
N ASP A 103 -11.58 15.99 4.61
CA ASP A 103 -11.08 17.34 4.90
C ASP A 103 -11.99 18.46 4.36
N GLY A 104 -13.16 18.09 3.82
CA GLY A 104 -14.20 19.01 3.42
C GLY A 104 -14.72 19.77 4.63
N SER A 105 -14.04 20.88 4.95
CA SER A 105 -14.38 21.93 5.89
C SER A 105 -15.89 22.02 6.05
N SER A 106 -16.41 21.28 7.03
CA SER A 106 -17.83 21.33 7.29
C SER A 106 -18.04 22.71 7.86
N ASN A 107 -18.61 23.62 7.07
CA ASN A 107 -19.12 24.89 7.58
C ASN A 107 -20.33 24.65 8.51
N MET A 108 -20.61 23.39 8.86
CA MET A 108 -21.75 22.96 9.64
C MET A 108 -21.72 23.52 11.06
N PRO A 109 -20.60 23.53 11.81
CA PRO A 109 -20.54 24.20 13.10
C PRO A 109 -20.79 25.71 12.98
N GLN A 110 -20.22 26.37 11.98
CA GLN A 110 -20.44 27.80 11.72
C GLN A 110 -21.90 28.09 11.34
N LEU A 111 -22.51 27.23 10.54
CA LEU A 111 -23.92 27.35 10.12
C LEU A 111 -24.86 27.12 11.30
N ILE A 112 -24.60 26.12 12.15
CA ILE A 112 -25.35 25.88 13.39
C ILE A 112 -25.24 27.10 14.31
N GLN A 113 -24.03 27.63 14.49
CA GLN A 113 -23.81 28.80 15.33
C GLN A 113 -24.55 30.04 14.79
N GLU A 114 -24.48 30.28 13.49
CA GLU A 114 -25.15 31.42 12.85
C GLU A 114 -26.69 31.29 12.94
N LEU A 115 -27.23 30.09 12.73
CA LEU A 115 -28.67 29.83 12.90
C LEU A 115 -29.12 30.09 14.34
N ALA A 116 -28.37 29.61 15.34
CA ALA A 116 -28.66 29.87 16.73
C ALA A 116 -28.62 31.37 17.06
N ASN A 117 -27.63 32.10 16.53
CA ASN A 117 -27.52 33.55 16.72
C ASN A 117 -28.69 34.31 16.09
N ARG A 118 -29.11 33.91 14.88
CA ARG A 118 -30.28 34.50 14.21
C ARG A 118 -31.57 34.25 14.97
N GLU A 119 -31.73 33.05 15.53
CA GLU A 119 -32.91 32.70 16.32
C GLU A 119 -33.05 33.58 17.58
N ILE A 120 -31.94 33.82 18.29
CA ILE A 120 -31.92 34.69 19.48
C ILE A 120 -32.38 36.11 19.13
N CYS A 121 -31.98 36.63 17.97
CA CYS A 121 -32.31 37.98 17.53
C CYS A 121 -33.56 38.07 16.63
N ALA A 122 -34.21 36.95 16.29
CA ALA A 122 -35.29 36.90 15.30
C ALA A 122 -36.51 37.76 15.68
N ARG A 123 -36.66 38.04 16.99
CA ARG A 123 -37.76 38.85 17.53
C ARG A 123 -37.33 40.27 17.92
N ASN A 124 -36.08 40.65 17.65
CA ASN A 124 -35.63 42.02 17.88
C ASN A 124 -36.23 42.94 16.82
N ILE A 125 -36.82 44.05 17.25
CA ILE A 125 -37.40 45.06 16.37
C ILE A 125 -36.62 46.36 16.56
N ILE A 126 -36.19 46.95 15.45
CA ILE A 126 -35.56 48.28 15.48
C ILE A 126 -36.62 49.30 15.11
N VAL A 127 -36.85 50.26 16.01
CA VAL A 127 -37.80 51.34 15.81
C VAL A 127 -37.03 52.64 15.58
N HIS A 128 -37.39 53.38 14.55
CA HIS A 128 -36.81 54.67 14.20
C HIS A 128 -37.84 55.79 14.38
N GLY A 129 -37.37 57.02 14.59
CA GLY A 129 -38.26 58.20 14.63
C GLY A 129 -39.11 58.34 15.90
N LEU A 130 -38.88 57.51 16.92
CA LEU A 130 -39.50 57.67 18.23
C LEU A 130 -38.83 58.82 18.99
N GLN A 131 -39.61 59.75 19.51
CA GLN A 131 -39.08 60.86 20.30
C GLN A 131 -38.44 60.35 21.59
N GLU A 132 -37.19 60.75 21.83
CA GLU A 132 -36.45 60.31 23.01
C GLU A 132 -36.93 61.02 24.29
N SER A 133 -37.15 60.27 25.38
CA SER A 133 -37.33 60.84 26.72
C SER A 133 -36.12 61.70 27.14
N SER A 134 -36.42 62.84 27.79
CA SER A 134 -35.47 63.86 28.27
C SER A 134 -34.90 63.60 29.66
N SER A 135 -35.35 62.53 30.35
CA SER A 135 -34.82 62.16 31.67
C SER A 135 -33.33 61.79 31.60
N ASN A 136 -32.59 61.97 32.69
CA ASN A 136 -31.20 61.50 32.78
C ASN A 136 -31.09 60.14 33.48
N ASP A 137 -32.10 59.75 34.26
CA ASP A 137 -32.16 58.46 34.93
C ASP A 137 -32.55 57.35 33.94
N PRO A 138 -31.74 56.29 33.76
CA PRO A 138 -31.96 55.27 32.74
C PRO A 138 -33.27 54.49 32.93
N THR A 139 -33.67 54.20 34.17
CA THR A 139 -34.88 53.43 34.48
C THR A 139 -36.13 54.23 34.10
N VAL A 140 -36.17 55.50 34.51
CA VAL A 140 -37.28 56.42 34.18
C VAL A 140 -37.33 56.70 32.67
N ARG A 141 -36.16 56.82 32.02
CA ARG A 141 -36.07 57.03 30.57
C ARG A 141 -36.65 55.86 29.79
N ILE A 142 -36.24 54.64 30.13
CA ILE A 142 -36.69 53.41 29.45
C ILE A 142 -38.19 53.23 29.65
N ALA A 143 -38.72 53.42 30.87
CA ALA A 143 -40.15 53.34 31.14
C ALA A 143 -40.96 54.36 30.32
N SER A 144 -40.44 55.60 30.20
CA SER A 144 -41.05 56.65 29.38
C SER A 144 -41.07 56.28 27.88
N ASP A 145 -39.97 55.75 27.36
CA ASP A 145 -39.87 55.36 25.95
C ASP A 145 -40.77 54.17 25.62
N ILE A 146 -40.85 53.18 26.52
CA ILE A 146 -41.75 52.02 26.37
C ILE A 146 -43.21 52.49 26.31
N LYS A 147 -43.60 53.42 27.19
CA LYS A 147 -44.96 53.98 27.19
C LYS A 147 -45.25 54.70 25.88
N LEU A 148 -44.33 55.58 25.44
CA LEU A 148 -44.49 56.32 24.19
C LEU A 148 -44.59 55.38 22.98
N LEU A 149 -43.77 54.32 22.93
CA LEU A 149 -43.85 53.31 21.90
C LEU A 149 -45.22 52.60 21.92
N GLY A 150 -45.69 52.21 23.11
CA GLY A 150 -47.00 51.60 23.31
C GLY A 150 -48.14 52.47 22.78
N ASP A 151 -48.12 53.75 23.11
CA ASP A 151 -49.14 54.72 22.66
C ASP A 151 -49.14 54.88 21.13
N ASN A 152 -47.98 54.78 20.47
CA ASN A 152 -47.86 54.89 19.01
C ASN A 152 -48.25 53.61 18.25
N ILE A 153 -48.13 52.43 18.87
CA ILE A 153 -48.52 51.16 18.22
C ILE A 153 -49.95 50.72 18.56
N HIS A 154 -50.56 51.29 19.60
CA HIS A 154 -51.94 50.97 19.98
C HIS A 154 -52.97 51.20 18.85
N PRO A 155 -52.87 52.28 18.02
CA PRO A 155 -53.80 52.52 16.92
C PRO A 155 -53.78 51.46 15.81
N ILE A 156 -52.70 50.68 15.70
CA ILE A 156 -52.58 49.58 14.74
C ILE A 156 -52.89 48.21 15.37
N ASN A 157 -53.60 48.19 16.51
CA ASN A 157 -54.04 46.99 17.25
C ASN A 157 -52.89 46.07 17.70
N LEU A 158 -51.71 46.63 17.95
CA LEU A 158 -50.57 45.89 18.51
C LEU A 158 -50.39 46.24 19.99
N THR A 159 -49.97 45.25 20.78
CA THR A 159 -49.65 45.41 22.20
C THR A 159 -48.19 45.03 22.45
N LEU A 160 -47.54 45.77 23.35
CA LEU A 160 -46.16 45.46 23.74
C LEU A 160 -46.13 44.26 24.69
N PRO A 161 -45.15 43.33 24.54
CA PRO A 161 -44.90 42.27 25.49
C PRO A 161 -44.53 42.81 26.88
N GLN A 162 -44.88 42.06 27.94
CA GLN A 162 -44.64 42.47 29.33
C GLN A 162 -43.16 42.35 29.75
N ASP A 163 -42.40 41.48 29.09
CA ASP A 163 -40.99 41.17 29.36
C ASP A 163 -40.01 41.80 28.34
N LEU A 164 -40.47 42.85 27.65
CA LEU A 164 -39.71 43.64 26.69
C LEU A 164 -38.42 44.21 27.31
N LYS A 165 -37.30 44.06 26.58
CA LYS A 165 -36.06 44.80 26.83
C LYS A 165 -35.89 45.87 25.74
N LEU A 166 -35.78 47.12 26.16
CA LEU A 166 -35.56 48.25 25.27
C LEU A 166 -34.13 48.76 25.38
N PHE A 167 -33.46 48.91 24.23
CA PHE A 167 -32.12 49.47 24.13
C PHE A 167 -32.13 50.64 23.14
N ARG A 168 -31.66 51.81 23.57
CA ARG A 168 -31.37 52.91 22.64
C ARG A 168 -30.06 52.63 21.92
N SER A 169 -30.11 52.59 20.60
CA SER A 169 -28.91 52.46 19.77
C SER A 169 -28.58 53.81 19.11
N GLY A 170 -27.32 54.24 19.23
CA GLY A 170 -26.81 55.48 18.67
C GLY A 170 -26.15 56.40 19.71
N ARG A 171 -25.22 57.26 19.27
CA ARG A 171 -24.70 58.36 20.11
C ARG A 171 -25.67 59.52 20.04
N LYS A 172 -25.80 60.30 21.12
CA LYS A 172 -26.46 61.61 21.06
C LYS A 172 -25.83 62.40 19.92
N ILE A 173 -26.56 62.59 18.83
CA ILE A 173 -26.16 63.53 17.80
C ILE A 173 -26.31 64.89 18.49
N SER A 174 -25.21 65.43 19.01
CA SER A 174 -25.19 66.79 19.53
C SER A 174 -25.37 67.72 18.34
N GLY A 175 -26.62 67.94 17.93
CA GLY A 175 -26.98 69.04 17.07
C GLY A 175 -26.60 70.34 17.79
N LYS A 176 -25.54 70.98 17.32
CA LYS A 176 -25.48 72.44 17.39
C LYS A 176 -26.15 72.99 16.13
N PRO A 177 -26.83 74.14 16.23
CA PRO A 177 -27.58 74.73 15.13
C PRO A 177 -26.72 75.00 13.90
#